data_AF-A1B456-F1
#
_entry.id   AF-A1B456-F1
#
_cell.length_a   1.000
_cell.length_b   1.000
_cell.length_c   1.000
_cell.angle_alpha   90.00
_cell.angle_beta   90.00
_cell.angle_gamma   90.00
#
_symmetry.space_group_name_H-M   'P 1'
#
loop_
_entity.id
_entity.type
_entity.pdbx_description
1 polymer ?
#
loop_
_entity_poly.entity_id
_entity_poly.type
_entity_poly.pdbx_seq_one_letter_code
_entity_poly.pdbx_strand_id
1 'polypeptide(L)'
;MSHAPAEIAADTSLPAHSRVLIVGSGPAGYTAAVYAARAMLSPVLIQGMQPGGQLTITTEVENWPGETEIQGPDLMVRMEAHARAMGARIFVDTVTRLDLGRRPFVAELDSGARITADAVILATGAQARWLGLSSEEKFKGFGVSACATCDGFFYRGREVVVVGGGNTAVEEALFLTNFASKVTLIHRRDSLRAEKILQERLFRNPKVSVLWDHELVEVQGEQQPPGVTGVRVRHVRQGTEQVVPADGVFIAIGHAPASELVKDQLELHHGGYVKVEPGTTRTSIPGVFAAGDLTDHIYRQAVTSAGMGCMAALDAERFLAEHDMAGEPNPHAAEIPA
;
A
#
# COMPACT_ATOMS: atom_id res chain seq x y z
N MET A 1 0.88 -32.10 27.72
CA MET A 1 0.69 -33.05 26.62
C MET A 1 0.91 -32.26 25.34
N SER A 2 2.02 -32.54 24.66
CA SER A 2 2.45 -31.85 23.44
C SER A 2 1.68 -32.43 22.26
N HIS A 3 0.76 -31.66 21.69
CA HIS A 3 0.30 -31.90 20.33
C HIS A 3 1.22 -31.11 19.40
N ALA A 4 2.32 -31.74 18.99
CA ALA A 4 2.98 -31.32 17.76
C ALA A 4 1.97 -31.55 16.62
N PRO A 5 1.57 -30.51 15.86
CA PRO A 5 0.73 -30.71 14.69
C PRO A 5 1.49 -31.60 13.71
N ALA A 6 0.80 -32.61 13.17
CA ALA A 6 1.33 -33.45 12.10
C ALA A 6 1.79 -32.56 10.93
N GLU A 7 2.93 -32.87 10.33
CA GLU A 7 3.36 -32.27 9.06
C GLU A 7 2.31 -32.59 7.99
N ILE A 8 1.39 -31.65 7.78
CA ILE A 8 0.52 -31.64 6.62
C ILE A 8 1.44 -31.35 5.44
N ALA A 9 1.67 -32.33 4.58
CA ALA A 9 2.31 -32.10 3.29
C ALA A 9 1.55 -30.95 2.60
N ALA A 10 2.22 -29.82 2.40
CA ALA A 10 1.58 -28.65 1.82
C ALA A 10 1.11 -29.01 0.40
N ASP A 11 -0.21 -29.11 0.20
CA ASP A 11 -0.78 -29.17 -1.13
C ASP A 11 -0.43 -27.87 -1.85
N THR A 12 0.55 -27.96 -2.76
CA THR A 12 1.10 -26.84 -3.53
C THR A 12 0.27 -26.55 -4.78
N SER A 13 -0.78 -27.31 -5.07
CA SER A 13 -1.67 -27.03 -6.19
C SER A 13 -2.63 -25.90 -5.85
N LEU A 14 -2.97 -25.05 -6.83
CA LEU A 14 -4.02 -24.06 -6.65
C LEU A 14 -5.38 -24.78 -6.61
N PRO A 15 -6.23 -24.57 -5.60
CA PRO A 15 -7.54 -25.18 -5.58
C PRO A 15 -8.48 -24.50 -6.60
N ALA A 16 -9.41 -25.26 -7.16
CA ALA A 16 -10.45 -24.71 -8.05
C ALA A 16 -11.41 -23.75 -7.34
N HIS A 17 -11.52 -23.86 -6.01
CA HIS A 17 -12.42 -23.07 -5.19
C HIS A 17 -11.80 -22.74 -3.82
N SER A 18 -12.10 -21.56 -3.28
CA SER A 18 -11.74 -21.15 -1.91
C SER A 18 -12.91 -20.42 -1.25
N ARG A 19 -13.14 -20.65 0.04
CA ARG A 19 -14.16 -19.89 0.78
C ARG A 19 -13.80 -18.41 0.87
N VAL A 20 -12.51 -18.09 0.99
CA VAL A 20 -12.00 -16.71 1.01
C VAL A 20 -10.76 -16.61 0.11
N LEU A 21 -10.90 -15.85 -0.99
CA LEU A 21 -9.79 -15.44 -1.83
C LEU A 21 -9.27 -14.07 -1.38
N ILE A 22 -7.97 -13.98 -1.14
CA ILE A 22 -7.28 -12.74 -0.77
C ILE A 22 -6.39 -12.35 -1.95
N VAL A 23 -6.57 -11.11 -2.44
CA VAL A 23 -5.82 -10.59 -3.59
C VAL A 23 -4.86 -9.51 -3.10
N GLY A 24 -3.56 -9.84 -3.06
CA GLY A 24 -2.50 -8.95 -2.63
C GLY A 24 -1.82 -9.42 -1.33
N SER A 25 -0.49 -9.22 -1.28
CA SER A 25 0.38 -9.72 -0.20
C SER A 25 1.08 -8.63 0.60
N GLY A 26 0.45 -7.47 0.77
CA GLY A 26 0.92 -6.48 1.75
C GLY A 26 0.54 -6.86 3.18
N PRO A 27 0.78 -5.97 4.16
CA PRO A 27 0.37 -6.17 5.56
C PRO A 27 -1.12 -6.52 5.70
N ALA A 28 -2.00 -5.84 4.95
CA ALA A 28 -3.43 -6.13 4.94
C ALA A 28 -3.74 -7.57 4.50
N GLY A 29 -3.12 -8.03 3.41
CA GLY A 29 -3.34 -9.37 2.86
C GLY A 29 -2.85 -10.47 3.80
N TYR A 30 -1.63 -10.35 4.32
CA TYR A 30 -1.09 -11.35 5.24
C TYR A 30 -1.83 -11.38 6.58
N THR A 31 -2.23 -10.23 7.13
CA THR A 31 -3.07 -10.23 8.34
C THR A 31 -4.44 -10.84 8.08
N ALA A 32 -5.08 -10.54 6.94
CA ALA A 32 -6.34 -11.18 6.56
C ALA A 32 -6.19 -12.70 6.46
N ALA A 33 -5.10 -13.18 5.87
CA ALA A 33 -4.80 -14.61 5.73
C ALA A 33 -4.63 -15.31 7.08
N VAL A 34 -3.90 -14.69 8.04
CA VAL A 34 -3.76 -15.21 9.40
C VAL A 34 -5.12 -15.39 10.08
N TYR A 35 -5.97 -14.37 10.03
CA TYR A 35 -7.27 -14.39 10.71
C TYR A 35 -8.25 -15.37 10.04
N ALA A 36 -8.34 -15.36 8.71
CA ALA A 36 -9.21 -16.27 7.98
C ALA A 36 -8.79 -17.74 8.13
N ALA A 37 -7.47 -18.03 8.19
CA ALA A 37 -6.97 -19.37 8.41
C ALA A 37 -7.32 -19.88 9.82
N ARG A 38 -7.16 -19.03 10.85
CA ARG A 38 -7.55 -19.35 12.23
C ARG A 38 -9.06 -19.51 12.42
N ALA A 39 -9.87 -18.90 11.55
CA ALA A 39 -11.31 -19.10 11.47
C ALA A 39 -11.72 -20.36 10.68
N MET A 40 -10.76 -21.24 10.33
CA MET A 40 -11.02 -22.48 9.59
C MET A 40 -11.64 -22.26 8.20
N LEU A 41 -11.39 -21.11 7.57
CA LEU A 41 -11.88 -20.79 6.21
C LEU A 41 -10.95 -21.25 5.09
N SER A 42 -9.78 -21.82 5.42
CA SER A 42 -8.77 -22.29 4.47
C SER A 42 -8.49 -21.26 3.35
N PRO A 43 -8.07 -20.03 3.69
CA PRO A 43 -7.97 -18.94 2.71
C PRO A 43 -6.87 -19.21 1.68
N VAL A 44 -7.13 -18.75 0.46
CA VAL A 44 -6.13 -18.68 -0.62
C VAL A 44 -5.71 -17.23 -0.79
N LEU A 45 -4.40 -16.96 -0.75
CA LEU A 45 -3.82 -15.65 -1.03
C LEU A 45 -3.02 -15.70 -2.33
N ILE A 46 -3.32 -14.78 -3.25
CA ILE A 46 -2.53 -14.55 -4.48
C ILE A 46 -1.66 -13.32 -4.27
N GLN A 47 -0.34 -13.47 -4.37
CA GLN A 47 0.61 -12.42 -3.96
C GLN A 47 0.64 -11.22 -4.93
N GLY A 48 0.50 -11.48 -6.22
CA GLY A 48 0.69 -10.47 -7.27
C GLY A 48 2.16 -10.26 -7.65
N MET A 49 2.41 -9.26 -8.49
CA MET A 49 3.73 -8.98 -9.08
C MET A 49 4.81 -8.60 -8.06
N GLN A 50 4.43 -8.03 -6.91
CA GLN A 50 5.35 -7.60 -5.86
C GLN A 50 4.96 -8.28 -4.54
N PRO A 51 5.39 -9.54 -4.31
CA PRO A 51 5.24 -10.19 -3.02
C PRO A 51 5.73 -9.31 -1.87
N GLY A 52 4.94 -9.19 -0.79
CA GLY A 52 5.23 -8.27 0.33
C GLY A 52 4.80 -6.80 0.12
N GLY A 53 4.47 -6.38 -1.10
CA GLY A 53 3.99 -5.02 -1.38
C GLY A 53 5.05 -3.93 -1.11
N GLN A 54 4.61 -2.70 -0.85
CA GLN A 54 5.49 -1.52 -0.79
C GLN A 54 6.60 -1.60 0.27
N LEU A 55 6.44 -2.39 1.34
CA LEU A 55 7.49 -2.53 2.35
C LEU A 55 8.73 -3.25 1.81
N THR A 56 8.66 -3.95 0.68
CA THR A 56 9.86 -4.61 0.13
C THR A 56 10.85 -3.65 -0.51
N ILE A 57 10.48 -2.38 -0.69
CA ILE A 57 11.35 -1.34 -1.23
C ILE A 57 11.74 -0.30 -0.17
N THR A 58 11.38 -0.50 1.09
CA THR A 58 11.90 0.30 2.21
C THR A 58 13.03 -0.45 2.89
N THR A 59 14.09 0.27 3.26
CA THR A 59 15.18 -0.30 4.03
C THR A 59 14.74 -0.44 5.48
N GLU A 60 14.41 0.66 6.16
CA GLU A 60 14.19 0.67 7.61
C GLU A 60 12.71 0.90 7.97
N VAL A 61 12.22 0.20 9.00
CA VAL A 61 10.89 0.34 9.58
C VAL A 61 11.00 0.42 11.10
N GLU A 62 10.74 1.60 11.66
CA GLU A 62 10.81 1.87 13.11
C GLU A 62 9.42 2.11 13.74
N ASN A 63 8.37 2.17 12.92
CA ASN A 63 7.02 2.52 13.33
C ASN A 63 6.05 1.31 13.32
N TRP A 64 6.59 0.09 13.24
CA TRP A 64 5.82 -1.16 13.36
C TRP A 64 5.82 -1.66 14.81
N PRO A 65 4.67 -1.65 15.52
CA PRO A 65 4.64 -2.10 16.90
C PRO A 65 5.01 -3.58 17.04
N GLY A 66 6.01 -3.87 17.87
CA GLY A 66 6.53 -5.22 18.11
C GLY A 66 7.97 -5.43 17.66
N GLU A 67 8.51 -4.51 16.84
CA GLU A 67 9.92 -4.44 16.49
C GLU A 67 10.42 -3.03 16.81
N THR A 68 11.59 -2.89 17.43
CA THR A 68 12.19 -1.55 17.61
C THR A 68 12.72 -0.99 16.30
N GLU A 69 13.21 -1.89 15.44
CA GLU A 69 13.72 -1.63 14.10
C GLU A 69 13.68 -2.95 13.33
N ILE A 70 13.24 -2.93 12.07
CA ILE A 70 13.27 -4.09 11.18
C ILE A 70 13.41 -3.64 9.73
N GLN A 71 14.05 -4.46 8.89
CA GLN A 71 14.04 -4.19 7.46
C GLN A 71 12.67 -4.48 6.85
N GLY A 72 12.21 -3.63 5.94
CA GLY A 72 10.90 -3.78 5.28
C GLY A 72 10.67 -5.16 4.64
N PRO A 73 11.61 -5.69 3.83
CA PRO A 73 11.54 -7.05 3.30
C PRO A 73 11.46 -8.13 4.38
N ASP A 74 12.25 -8.01 5.46
CA ASP A 74 12.28 -9.00 6.54
C ASP A 74 10.95 -9.06 7.29
N LEU A 75 10.31 -7.90 7.52
CA LEU A 75 8.98 -7.83 8.10
C LEU A 75 7.96 -8.58 7.22
N MET A 76 8.02 -8.42 5.89
CA MET A 76 7.10 -9.12 4.97
C MET A 76 7.33 -10.62 4.91
N VAL A 77 8.60 -11.06 4.95
CA VAL A 77 8.93 -12.49 5.08
C VAL A 77 8.36 -13.07 6.38
N ARG A 78 8.48 -12.35 7.51
CA ARG A 78 7.90 -12.78 8.79
C ARG A 78 6.37 -12.86 8.73
N MET A 79 5.71 -11.88 8.11
CA MET A 79 4.25 -11.88 7.96
C MET A 79 3.77 -13.03 7.05
N GLU A 80 4.45 -13.28 5.93
CA GLU A 80 4.15 -14.43 5.06
C GLU A 80 4.30 -15.76 5.82
N ALA A 81 5.43 -15.94 6.51
CA ALA A 81 5.70 -17.14 7.29
C ALA A 81 4.62 -17.39 8.36
N HIS A 82 4.16 -16.32 9.04
CA HIS A 82 3.07 -16.42 10.00
C HIS A 82 1.75 -16.84 9.34
N ALA A 83 1.38 -16.24 8.20
CA ALA A 83 0.19 -16.63 7.47
C ALA A 83 0.23 -18.11 7.04
N ARG A 84 1.36 -18.59 6.50
CA ARG A 84 1.55 -20.01 6.17
C ARG A 84 1.45 -20.91 7.40
N ALA A 85 2.09 -20.54 8.51
CA ALA A 85 2.07 -21.31 9.75
C ALA A 85 0.67 -21.46 10.35
N MET A 86 -0.22 -20.49 10.12
CA MET A 86 -1.63 -20.57 10.55
C MET A 86 -2.53 -21.35 9.59
N GLY A 87 -2.02 -21.79 8.43
CA GLY A 87 -2.74 -22.62 7.47
C GLY A 87 -3.25 -21.87 6.22
N ALA A 88 -2.81 -20.64 5.98
CA ALA A 88 -3.12 -19.96 4.72
C ALA A 88 -2.35 -20.58 3.55
N ARG A 89 -3.02 -20.76 2.41
CA ARG A 89 -2.41 -21.22 1.16
C ARG A 89 -2.02 -20.00 0.32
N ILE A 90 -0.73 -19.81 0.10
CA ILE A 90 -0.21 -18.59 -0.54
C ILE A 90 0.51 -18.96 -1.84
N PHE A 91 0.10 -18.33 -2.94
CA PHE A 91 0.59 -18.59 -4.29
C PHE A 91 1.23 -17.34 -4.90
N VAL A 92 2.40 -17.55 -5.51
CA VAL A 92 3.04 -16.56 -6.38
C VAL A 92 2.36 -16.62 -7.73
N ASP A 93 1.39 -15.75 -7.95
CA ASP A 93 0.70 -15.55 -9.22
C ASP A 93 0.10 -14.13 -9.21
N THR A 94 -0.48 -13.68 -10.31
CA THR A 94 -1.16 -12.38 -10.41
C THR A 94 -2.59 -12.58 -10.88
N VAL A 95 -3.55 -12.02 -10.14
CA VAL A 95 -4.93 -11.93 -10.62
C VAL A 95 -4.98 -10.93 -11.76
N THR A 96 -5.32 -11.38 -12.96
CA THR A 96 -5.41 -10.54 -14.17
C THR A 96 -6.85 -10.12 -14.46
N ARG A 97 -7.82 -10.91 -14.00
CA ARG A 97 -9.25 -10.60 -14.10
C ARG A 97 -10.00 -11.11 -12.88
N LEU A 98 -10.98 -10.33 -12.43
CA LEU A 98 -11.89 -10.69 -11.35
C LEU A 98 -13.33 -10.40 -11.79
N ASP A 99 -14.20 -11.40 -11.81
CA ASP A 99 -15.64 -11.27 -12.10
C ASP A 99 -16.43 -11.27 -10.79
N LEU A 100 -16.97 -10.11 -10.44
CA LEU A 100 -17.78 -9.86 -9.25
C LEU A 100 -19.30 -9.83 -9.55
N GLY A 101 -19.70 -10.04 -10.81
CA GLY A 101 -21.10 -9.93 -11.25
C GLY A 101 -21.97 -11.12 -10.88
N ARG A 102 -21.36 -12.24 -10.46
CA ARG A 102 -22.05 -13.48 -10.07
C ARG A 102 -21.29 -14.20 -8.97
N ARG A 103 -21.98 -15.12 -8.29
CA ARG A 103 -21.43 -15.95 -7.22
C ARG A 103 -21.41 -17.45 -7.61
N PRO A 104 -20.39 -18.22 -7.22
CA PRO A 104 -19.15 -17.76 -6.58
C PRO A 104 -18.38 -16.82 -7.52
N PHE A 105 -17.63 -15.89 -6.95
CA PHE A 105 -16.80 -14.94 -7.70
C PHE A 105 -15.71 -15.70 -8.43
N VAL A 106 -15.23 -15.18 -9.57
CA VAL A 106 -14.23 -15.88 -10.40
C VAL A 106 -13.00 -15.01 -10.59
N ALA A 107 -11.82 -15.54 -10.28
CA ALA A 107 -10.54 -14.91 -10.59
C ALA A 107 -9.78 -15.72 -11.65
N GLU A 108 -9.26 -15.03 -12.65
CA GLU A 108 -8.31 -15.56 -13.63
C GLU A 108 -6.91 -15.07 -13.26
N LEU A 109 -5.94 -15.97 -13.31
CA LEU A 109 -4.55 -15.69 -12.98
C LEU A 109 -3.68 -15.60 -14.24
N ASP A 110 -2.52 -14.95 -14.13
CA ASP A 110 -1.57 -14.78 -15.23
C ASP A 110 -1.03 -16.12 -15.75
N SER A 111 -0.92 -17.12 -14.87
CA SER A 111 -0.60 -18.50 -15.25
C SER A 111 -1.64 -19.18 -16.16
N GLY A 112 -2.81 -18.55 -16.38
CA GLY A 112 -3.97 -19.14 -17.04
C GLY A 112 -4.86 -19.97 -16.11
N ALA A 113 -4.47 -20.13 -14.85
CA ALA A 113 -5.29 -20.81 -13.85
C ALA A 113 -6.54 -19.99 -13.50
N ARG A 114 -7.58 -20.68 -13.02
CA ARG A 114 -8.83 -20.07 -12.54
C ARG A 114 -9.16 -20.58 -11.15
N ILE A 115 -9.64 -19.68 -10.30
CA ILE A 115 -10.12 -20.00 -8.96
C ILE A 115 -11.45 -19.29 -8.72
N THR A 116 -12.38 -19.99 -8.07
CA THR A 116 -13.65 -19.42 -7.63
C THR A 116 -13.65 -19.14 -6.13
N ALA A 117 -14.45 -18.17 -5.67
CA ALA A 117 -14.54 -17.86 -4.25
C ALA A 117 -15.92 -17.38 -3.76
N ASP A 118 -16.26 -17.76 -2.53
CA ASP A 118 -17.50 -17.31 -1.87
C ASP A 118 -17.40 -15.85 -1.38
N ALA A 119 -16.20 -15.48 -0.92
CA ALA A 119 -15.84 -14.13 -0.50
C ALA A 119 -14.47 -13.73 -1.06
N VAL A 120 -14.30 -12.43 -1.32
CA VAL A 120 -13.04 -11.85 -1.81
C VAL A 120 -12.59 -10.72 -0.91
N ILE A 121 -11.32 -10.72 -0.50
CA ILE A 121 -10.66 -9.63 0.20
C ILE A 121 -9.65 -8.99 -0.76
N LEU A 122 -9.92 -7.74 -1.15
CA LEU A 122 -9.05 -6.92 -1.98
C LEU A 122 -8.04 -6.19 -1.10
N ALA A 123 -6.78 -6.60 -1.20
CA ALA A 123 -5.64 -6.05 -0.46
C ALA A 123 -4.50 -5.66 -1.41
N THR A 124 -4.84 -5.17 -2.61
CA THR A 124 -3.90 -4.81 -3.68
C THR A 124 -3.11 -3.53 -3.41
N GLY A 125 -3.50 -2.77 -2.38
CA GLY A 125 -2.79 -1.60 -1.90
C GLY A 125 -2.86 -0.39 -2.84
N ALA A 126 -1.91 0.52 -2.64
CA ALA A 126 -1.64 1.65 -3.52
C ALA A 126 -0.14 1.76 -3.74
N GLN A 127 0.28 2.52 -4.76
CA GLN A 127 1.68 2.85 -4.97
C GLN A 127 1.88 4.36 -4.91
N ALA A 128 2.96 4.81 -4.26
CA ALA A 128 3.35 6.21 -4.34
C ALA A 128 3.65 6.59 -5.80
N ARG A 129 3.20 7.78 -6.21
CA ARG A 129 3.53 8.31 -7.54
C ARG A 129 4.92 8.94 -7.49
N TRP A 130 5.74 8.59 -8.46
CA TRP A 130 7.10 9.12 -8.62
C TRP A 130 7.18 10.02 -9.85
N LEU A 131 8.21 10.87 -9.92
CA LEU A 131 8.46 11.74 -11.07
C LEU A 131 9.06 10.98 -12.26
N GLY A 132 9.67 9.82 -12.01
CA GLY A 132 10.31 8.98 -13.02
C GLY A 132 11.72 9.45 -13.40
N LEU A 133 12.40 10.16 -12.50
CA LEU A 133 13.76 10.65 -12.76
C LEU A 133 14.78 9.55 -12.46
N SER A 134 15.81 9.40 -13.30
CA SER A 134 16.90 8.44 -13.03
C SER A 134 17.64 8.75 -11.73
N SER A 135 17.79 10.04 -11.39
CA SER A 135 18.35 10.48 -10.12
C SER A 135 17.44 10.19 -8.93
N GLU A 136 16.12 10.23 -9.11
CA GLU A 136 15.15 9.89 -8.06
C GLU A 136 15.27 8.41 -7.68
N GLU A 137 15.37 7.52 -8.67
CA GLU A 137 15.57 6.09 -8.42
C GLU A 137 16.93 5.81 -7.76
N LYS A 138 18.00 6.48 -8.20
CA LYS A 138 19.36 6.31 -7.65
C LYS A 138 19.45 6.61 -6.15
N PHE A 139 18.73 7.62 -5.68
CA PHE A 139 18.79 8.10 -4.29
C PHE A 139 17.61 7.62 -3.43
N LYS A 140 16.74 6.76 -3.98
CA LYS A 140 15.59 6.19 -3.26
C LYS A 140 16.07 5.38 -2.06
N GLY A 141 15.56 5.71 -0.87
CA GLY A 141 16.03 5.16 0.41
C GLY A 141 17.36 5.74 0.92
N PHE A 142 18.00 6.62 0.15
CA PHE A 142 19.28 7.28 0.47
C PHE A 142 19.16 8.81 0.40
N GLY A 143 18.06 9.35 0.91
CA GLY A 143 17.75 10.77 0.83
C GLY A 143 16.47 11.09 0.05
N VAL A 144 16.00 10.19 -0.82
CA VAL A 144 14.71 10.32 -1.52
C VAL A 144 13.67 9.40 -0.90
N SER A 145 12.52 9.97 -0.54
CA SER A 145 11.40 9.27 0.09
C SER A 145 10.06 9.68 -0.54
N ALA A 146 9.04 8.84 -0.41
CA ALA A 146 7.64 9.17 -0.69
C ALA A 146 6.74 9.10 0.56
N CYS A 147 7.33 9.01 1.76
CA CYS A 147 6.60 8.94 3.02
C CYS A 147 7.28 9.78 4.10
N ALA A 148 6.82 11.03 4.28
CA ALA A 148 7.33 11.87 5.37
C ALA A 148 7.14 11.28 6.77
N THR A 149 6.02 10.58 7.02
CA THR A 149 5.75 9.95 8.31
C THR A 149 6.72 8.81 8.63
N CYS A 150 7.23 8.13 7.60
CA CYS A 150 8.19 7.05 7.74
C CYS A 150 9.59 7.62 8.04
N ASP A 151 10.06 8.56 7.20
CA ASP A 151 11.49 8.91 7.20
C ASP A 151 11.79 10.29 7.80
N GLY A 152 10.77 11.09 8.09
CA GLY A 152 10.93 12.48 8.54
C GLY A 152 11.75 12.62 9.83
N PHE A 153 11.72 11.59 10.69
CA PHE A 153 12.49 11.57 11.93
C PHE A 153 14.01 11.63 11.70
N PHE A 154 14.51 10.99 10.63
CA PHE A 154 15.95 10.95 10.29
C PHE A 154 16.52 12.31 9.89
N TYR A 155 15.66 13.26 9.51
CA TYR A 155 16.05 14.61 9.05
C TYR A 155 15.98 15.67 10.15
N ARG A 156 16.12 15.27 11.42
CA ARG A 156 16.13 16.19 12.55
C ARG A 156 17.25 17.24 12.40
N GLY A 157 16.86 18.51 12.37
CA GLY A 157 17.80 19.64 12.21
C GLY A 157 18.36 19.82 10.80
N ARG A 158 17.91 19.02 9.83
CA ARG A 158 18.34 19.05 8.42
C ARG A 158 17.40 19.90 7.56
N GLU A 159 17.86 20.31 6.38
CA GLU A 159 17.01 20.98 5.39
C GLU A 159 16.43 19.95 4.42
N VAL A 160 15.13 20.02 4.17
CA VAL A 160 14.45 19.06 3.28
C VAL A 160 13.60 19.76 2.23
N VAL A 161 13.39 19.06 1.12
CA VAL A 161 12.51 19.46 0.02
C VAL A 161 11.29 18.56 0.00
N VAL A 162 10.12 19.15 -0.25
CA VAL A 162 8.88 18.41 -0.58
C VAL A 162 8.46 18.79 -1.98
N VAL A 163 8.13 17.82 -2.83
CA VAL A 163 7.62 18.07 -4.18
C VAL A 163 6.14 17.72 -4.25
N GLY A 164 5.29 18.70 -4.57
CA GLY A 164 3.86 18.46 -4.70
C GLY A 164 3.01 19.72 -4.50
N GLY A 165 1.69 19.56 -4.43
CA GLY A 165 0.81 20.70 -4.15
C GLY A 165 -0.67 20.39 -3.91
N GLY A 166 -1.00 19.13 -3.60
CA GLY A 166 -2.30 18.75 -3.04
C GLY A 166 -2.22 18.68 -1.51
N ASN A 167 -3.28 18.19 -0.86
CA ASN A 167 -3.34 18.03 0.60
C ASN A 167 -2.12 17.24 1.13
N THR A 168 -1.79 16.10 0.52
CA THR A 168 -0.64 15.27 0.90
C THR A 168 0.67 16.07 1.00
N ALA A 169 1.02 16.85 -0.03
CA ALA A 169 2.24 17.64 0.00
C ALA A 169 2.26 18.71 1.10
N VAL A 170 1.10 19.32 1.38
CA VAL A 170 0.99 20.36 2.41
C VAL A 170 1.03 19.75 3.81
N GLU A 171 0.35 18.63 4.04
CA GLU A 171 0.37 17.89 5.30
C GLU A 171 1.75 17.34 5.60
N GLU A 172 2.43 16.73 4.62
CA GLU A 172 3.78 16.22 4.77
C GLU A 172 4.80 17.34 5.02
N ALA A 173 4.70 18.46 4.29
CA ALA A 173 5.57 19.62 4.56
C ALA A 173 5.37 20.18 5.97
N LEU A 174 4.13 20.29 6.44
CA LEU A 174 3.83 20.69 7.82
C LEU A 174 4.37 19.68 8.83
N PHE A 175 4.17 18.38 8.59
CA PHE A 175 4.68 17.31 9.45
C PHE A 175 6.21 17.35 9.60
N LEU A 176 6.93 17.51 8.48
CA LEU A 176 8.39 17.58 8.46
C LEU A 176 8.94 18.76 9.26
N THR A 177 8.19 19.85 9.43
CA THR A 177 8.63 21.00 10.24
C THR A 177 8.83 20.68 11.73
N ASN A 178 8.28 19.55 12.20
CA ASN A 178 8.51 19.04 13.56
C ASN A 178 9.95 18.53 13.76
N PHE A 179 10.64 18.14 12.68
CA PHE A 179 11.98 17.55 12.71
C PHE A 179 13.01 18.44 12.00
N ALA A 180 12.72 18.82 10.76
CA ALA A 180 13.60 19.59 9.91
C ALA A 180 13.85 21.02 10.47
N SER A 181 15.02 21.58 10.15
CA SER A 181 15.33 22.98 10.40
C SER A 181 14.60 23.89 9.38
N LYS A 182 14.43 23.41 8.15
CA LYS A 182 13.72 24.10 7.06
C LYS A 182 13.10 23.10 6.09
N VAL A 183 11.93 23.45 5.56
CA VAL A 183 11.22 22.70 4.52
C VAL A 183 10.99 23.61 3.31
N THR A 184 11.44 23.18 2.14
CA THR A 184 11.17 23.87 0.86
C THR A 184 10.14 23.08 0.07
N LEU A 185 8.91 23.59 -0.03
CA LEU A 185 7.87 23.01 -0.87
C LEU A 185 8.03 23.50 -2.31
N ILE A 186 8.29 22.58 -3.24
CA ILE A 186 8.44 22.87 -4.66
C ILE A 186 7.13 22.54 -5.38
N HIS A 187 6.57 23.52 -6.06
CA HIS A 187 5.37 23.34 -6.85
C HIS A 187 5.49 23.94 -8.25
N ARG A 188 5.04 23.18 -9.26
CA ARG A 188 5.11 23.56 -10.68
C ARG A 188 4.12 24.63 -11.14
N ARG A 189 3.29 25.17 -10.23
CA ARG A 189 2.31 26.23 -10.52
C ARG A 189 2.50 27.35 -9.50
N ASP A 190 1.71 28.40 -9.65
CA ASP A 190 1.61 29.56 -8.76
C ASP A 190 0.57 29.39 -7.63
N SER A 191 -0.06 28.21 -7.54
CA SER A 191 -1.17 27.95 -6.63
C SER A 191 -1.26 26.48 -6.22
N LEU A 192 -1.72 26.23 -4.99
CA LEU A 192 -1.93 24.87 -4.45
C LEU A 192 -3.38 24.42 -4.65
N ARG A 193 -3.55 23.12 -4.89
CA ARG A 193 -4.86 22.44 -4.89
C ARG A 193 -5.34 22.05 -3.49
N ALA A 194 -4.46 22.15 -2.50
CA ALA A 194 -4.78 21.80 -1.11
C ALA A 194 -5.92 22.67 -0.54
N GLU A 195 -6.55 22.22 0.54
CA GLU A 195 -7.59 22.99 1.22
C GLU A 195 -7.05 24.32 1.75
N LYS A 196 -7.89 25.37 1.72
CA LYS A 196 -7.48 26.73 2.08
C LYS A 196 -6.92 26.83 3.50
N ILE A 197 -7.51 26.12 4.46
CA ILE A 197 -7.03 26.11 5.84
C ILE A 197 -5.63 25.49 5.98
N LEU A 198 -5.32 24.46 5.19
CA LEU A 198 -3.99 23.85 5.16
C LEU A 198 -2.97 24.79 4.50
N GLN A 199 -3.36 25.46 3.41
CA GLN A 199 -2.51 26.49 2.78
C GLN A 199 -2.17 27.62 3.77
N GLU A 200 -3.15 28.12 4.53
CA GLU A 200 -2.92 29.16 5.54
C GLU A 200 -1.96 28.72 6.64
N ARG A 201 -2.11 27.48 7.13
CA ARG A 201 -1.18 26.90 8.11
C ARG A 201 0.24 26.79 7.56
N LEU A 202 0.37 26.32 6.31
CA LEU A 202 1.64 26.19 5.62
C LEU A 202 2.34 27.54 5.49
N PHE A 203 1.65 28.56 4.97
CA PHE A 203 2.23 29.89 4.73
C PHE A 203 2.58 30.65 6.02
N ARG A 204 1.95 30.32 7.14
CA ARG A 204 2.29 30.89 8.46
C ARG A 204 3.47 30.20 9.15
N ASN A 205 3.89 29.02 8.68
CA ASN A 205 4.96 28.28 9.33
C ASN A 205 6.33 28.89 8.95
N PRO A 206 7.12 29.41 9.90
CA PRO A 206 8.37 30.11 9.60
C PRO A 206 9.48 29.19 9.07
N LYS A 207 9.34 27.86 9.24
CA LYS A 207 10.29 26.88 8.69
C LYS A 207 9.98 26.50 7.25
N VAL A 208 8.83 26.91 6.71
CA VAL A 208 8.42 26.55 5.35
C VAL A 208 8.72 27.70 4.39
N SER A 209 9.35 27.36 3.27
CA SER A 209 9.43 28.22 2.10
C SER A 209 8.80 27.52 0.91
N VAL A 210 8.12 28.27 0.03
CA VAL A 210 7.49 27.70 -1.16
C VAL A 210 8.18 28.23 -2.41
N LEU A 211 8.63 27.30 -3.25
CA LEU A 211 9.22 27.58 -4.55
C LEU A 211 8.19 27.28 -5.65
N TRP A 212 7.51 28.34 -6.09
CA TRP A 212 6.46 28.30 -7.11
C TRP A 212 7.00 28.24 -8.53
N ASP A 213 6.20 27.75 -9.46
CA ASP A 213 6.54 27.64 -10.89
C ASP A 213 7.84 26.87 -11.17
N HIS A 214 8.23 25.95 -10.28
CA HIS A 214 9.41 25.11 -10.45
C HIS A 214 9.07 23.62 -10.45
N GLU A 215 9.81 22.86 -11.24
CA GLU A 215 9.80 21.40 -11.23
C GLU A 215 11.18 20.84 -10.87
N LEU A 216 11.19 19.70 -10.20
CA LEU A 216 12.42 18.96 -9.93
C LEU A 216 12.93 18.34 -11.24
N VAL A 217 14.19 18.61 -11.59
CA VAL A 217 14.82 18.04 -12.80
C VAL A 217 15.92 17.03 -12.47
N GLU A 218 16.57 17.16 -11.31
CA GLU A 218 17.61 16.23 -10.86
C GLU A 218 17.72 16.23 -9.33
N VAL A 219 17.90 15.05 -8.75
CA VAL A 219 18.35 14.88 -7.36
C VAL A 219 19.88 14.75 -7.36
N GLN A 220 20.54 15.55 -6.53
CA GLN A 220 21.99 15.63 -6.44
C GLN A 220 22.47 15.05 -5.11
N GLY A 221 23.63 14.40 -5.12
CA GLY A 221 24.14 13.73 -3.94
C GLY A 221 25.49 13.04 -4.15
N GLU A 222 26.08 12.62 -3.03
CA GLU A 222 27.28 11.78 -3.00
C GLU A 222 26.93 10.33 -3.34
N GLN A 223 27.88 9.57 -3.89
CA GLN A 223 27.64 8.18 -4.27
C GLN A 223 28.18 7.17 -3.26
N GLN A 224 29.10 7.58 -2.38
CA GLN A 224 29.80 6.70 -1.46
C GLN A 224 30.16 7.44 -0.15
N PRO A 225 29.34 7.31 0.91
CA PRO A 225 28.03 6.65 0.92
C PRO A 225 26.99 7.42 0.07
N PRO A 226 25.97 6.75 -0.49
CA PRO A 226 24.86 7.43 -1.16
C PRO A 226 24.13 8.37 -0.20
N GLY A 227 23.98 9.63 -0.60
CA GLY A 227 23.28 10.62 0.22
C GLY A 227 22.95 11.88 -0.56
N VAL A 228 21.72 12.36 -0.42
CA VAL A 228 21.26 13.59 -1.08
C VAL A 228 21.92 14.82 -0.46
N THR A 229 22.36 15.75 -1.30
CA THR A 229 22.97 17.03 -0.90
C THR A 229 22.25 18.24 -1.51
N GLY A 230 21.35 18.01 -2.47
CA GLY A 230 20.49 19.04 -3.01
C GLY A 230 19.67 18.57 -4.19
N VAL A 231 18.97 19.52 -4.80
CA VAL A 231 18.17 19.29 -6.00
C VAL A 231 18.39 20.39 -7.02
N ARG A 232 18.44 20.02 -8.30
CA ARG A 232 18.33 20.99 -9.39
C ARG A 232 16.87 21.10 -9.80
N VAL A 233 16.41 22.34 -9.90
CA VAL A 233 15.02 22.68 -10.18
C VAL A 233 14.96 23.66 -11.33
N ARG A 234 13.92 23.58 -12.15
CA ARG A 234 13.75 24.41 -13.35
C ARG A 234 12.46 25.20 -13.27
N HIS A 235 12.53 26.49 -13.54
CA HIS A 235 11.34 27.32 -13.69
C HIS A 235 10.58 26.89 -14.96
N VAL A 236 9.31 26.49 -14.80
CA VAL A 236 8.52 25.85 -15.88
C VAL A 236 8.25 26.73 -17.10
N ARG A 237 8.28 28.07 -16.95
CA ARG A 237 8.06 29.02 -18.05
C ARG A 237 9.34 29.63 -18.59
N GLN A 238 10.29 29.94 -17.70
CA GLN A 238 11.52 30.64 -18.07
C GLN A 238 12.64 29.68 -18.49
N GLY A 239 12.55 28.40 -18.10
CA GLY A 239 13.59 27.41 -18.34
C GLY A 239 14.86 27.61 -17.52
N THR A 240 14.92 28.64 -16.67
CA THR A 240 16.05 28.90 -15.77
C THR A 240 16.16 27.81 -14.72
N GLU A 241 17.38 27.34 -14.48
CA GLU A 241 17.67 26.30 -13.49
C GLU A 241 18.41 26.88 -12.31
N GLN A 242 18.14 26.34 -11.13
CA GLN A 242 18.86 26.65 -9.90
C GLN A 242 19.02 25.41 -9.03
N VAL A 243 20.00 25.45 -8.12
CA VAL A 243 20.23 24.38 -7.14
C VAL A 243 19.66 24.82 -5.79
N VAL A 244 18.90 23.92 -5.17
CA VAL A 244 18.37 24.07 -3.81
C VAL A 244 19.07 23.03 -2.93
N PRO A 245 19.89 23.45 -1.95
CA PRO A 245 20.47 22.54 -0.96
C PRO A 245 19.38 21.81 -0.19
N ALA A 246 19.57 20.51 0.04
CA ALA A 246 18.67 19.67 0.81
C ALA A 246 19.40 18.39 1.21
N ASP A 247 19.21 17.95 2.45
CA ASP A 247 19.68 16.63 2.90
C ASP A 247 18.67 15.53 2.54
N GLY A 248 17.40 15.89 2.29
CA GLY A 248 16.32 14.95 1.95
C GLY A 248 15.26 15.52 0.99
N VAL A 249 14.68 14.64 0.17
CA VAL A 249 13.69 14.96 -0.87
C VAL A 249 12.48 14.04 -0.73
N PHE A 250 11.33 14.64 -0.46
CA PHE A 250 10.06 13.94 -0.26
C PHE A 250 9.13 14.17 -1.46
N ILE A 251 8.81 13.10 -2.17
CA ILE A 251 7.96 13.11 -3.37
C ILE A 251 6.50 12.91 -2.95
N ALA A 252 5.78 14.01 -2.76
CA ALA A 252 4.41 14.03 -2.23
C ALA A 252 3.36 14.38 -3.31
N ILE A 253 3.44 13.71 -4.47
CA ILE A 253 2.55 13.94 -5.62
C ILE A 253 1.32 13.01 -5.66
N GLY A 254 1.05 12.33 -4.54
CA GLY A 254 -0.09 11.45 -4.33
C GLY A 254 0.22 9.98 -4.58
N HIS A 255 -0.81 9.14 -4.43
CA HIS A 255 -0.71 7.69 -4.59
C HIS A 255 -1.68 7.23 -5.70
N ALA A 256 -1.40 6.06 -6.27
CA ALA A 256 -2.25 5.36 -7.22
C ALA A 256 -2.76 4.06 -6.55
N PRO A 257 -4.02 4.00 -6.09
CA PRO A 257 -4.61 2.76 -5.58
C PRO A 257 -4.76 1.73 -6.71
N ALA A 258 -4.38 0.49 -6.44
CA ALA A 258 -4.39 -0.62 -7.42
C ALA A 258 -5.81 -1.20 -7.58
N SER A 259 -6.71 -0.36 -8.10
CA SER A 259 -8.15 -0.61 -8.25
C SER A 259 -8.55 -1.11 -9.64
N GLU A 260 -7.58 -1.29 -10.54
CA GLU A 260 -7.77 -1.57 -11.96
C GLU A 260 -8.58 -2.85 -12.21
N LEU A 261 -8.44 -3.86 -11.35
CA LEU A 261 -9.21 -5.10 -11.40
C LEU A 261 -10.71 -4.91 -11.15
N VAL A 262 -11.10 -3.83 -10.48
CA VAL A 262 -12.45 -3.64 -9.93
C VAL A 262 -13.08 -2.29 -10.24
N LYS A 263 -12.38 -1.41 -10.98
CA LYS A 263 -12.82 -0.03 -11.25
C LYS A 263 -14.17 0.09 -11.97
N ASP A 264 -14.52 -0.93 -12.76
CA ASP A 264 -15.78 -0.99 -13.53
C ASP A 264 -16.86 -1.81 -12.79
N GLN A 265 -16.58 -2.27 -11.56
CA GLN A 265 -17.44 -3.17 -10.78
C GLN A 265 -17.76 -2.62 -9.38
N LEU A 266 -16.87 -1.83 -8.78
CA LEU A 266 -17.03 -1.26 -7.44
C LEU A 266 -17.08 0.27 -7.47
N GLU A 267 -17.75 0.87 -6.47
CA GLU A 267 -17.70 2.31 -6.26
C GLU A 267 -16.29 2.76 -5.88
N LEU A 268 -15.76 3.76 -6.60
CA LEU A 268 -14.47 4.38 -6.31
C LEU A 268 -14.64 5.83 -5.84
N HIS A 269 -13.65 6.33 -5.11
CA HIS A 269 -13.59 7.71 -4.63
C HIS A 269 -12.15 8.24 -4.62
N HIS A 270 -11.98 9.55 -4.40
CA HIS A 270 -10.67 10.24 -4.28
C HIS A 270 -9.60 9.85 -5.31
N GLY A 271 -10.00 9.67 -6.57
CA GLY A 271 -9.06 9.37 -7.66
C GLY A 271 -8.66 7.90 -7.78
N GLY A 272 -9.49 6.98 -7.29
CA GLY A 272 -9.38 5.54 -7.58
C GLY A 272 -9.48 4.62 -6.36
N TYR A 273 -9.63 5.15 -5.15
CA TYR A 273 -9.70 4.34 -3.94
C TYR A 273 -11.03 3.60 -3.90
N VAL A 274 -11.02 2.31 -3.55
CA VAL A 274 -12.26 1.54 -3.38
C VAL A 274 -13.02 2.11 -2.18
N LYS A 275 -14.28 2.46 -2.38
CA LYS A 275 -15.13 2.98 -1.31
C LYS A 275 -15.63 1.83 -0.43
N VAL A 276 -15.55 2.03 0.88
CA VAL A 276 -16.09 1.10 1.88
C VAL A 276 -17.09 1.80 2.80
N GLU A 277 -17.96 1.04 3.45
CA GLU A 277 -18.82 1.56 4.50
C GLU A 277 -17.96 2.05 5.69
N PRO A 278 -18.12 3.32 6.15
CA PRO A 278 -17.29 3.89 7.20
C PRO A 278 -17.24 3.02 8.47
N GLY A 279 -16.03 2.73 8.94
CA GLY A 279 -15.79 1.88 10.11
C GLY A 279 -15.79 0.37 9.83
N THR A 280 -15.93 -0.05 8.57
CA THR A 280 -15.89 -1.47 8.15
C THR A 280 -14.93 -1.65 6.96
N THR A 281 -14.89 -2.86 6.39
CA THR A 281 -14.18 -3.16 5.13
C THR A 281 -15.10 -3.47 3.96
N ARG A 282 -16.42 -3.30 4.14
CA ARG A 282 -17.46 -3.74 3.20
C ARG A 282 -17.53 -2.81 2.01
N THR A 283 -17.47 -3.37 0.80
CA THR A 283 -17.63 -2.62 -0.45
C THR A 283 -19.10 -2.55 -0.87
N SER A 284 -19.37 -1.95 -2.04
CA SER A 284 -20.72 -1.90 -2.63
C SER A 284 -21.27 -3.28 -3.04
N ILE A 285 -20.44 -4.31 -3.12
CA ILE A 285 -20.85 -5.69 -3.42
C ILE A 285 -20.73 -6.53 -2.13
N PRO A 286 -21.84 -7.07 -1.60
CA PRO A 286 -21.78 -7.97 -0.43
C PRO A 286 -20.79 -9.10 -0.68
N GLY A 287 -20.06 -9.52 0.36
CA GLY A 287 -18.98 -10.54 0.32
C GLY A 287 -17.72 -10.16 -0.46
N VAL A 288 -17.62 -8.91 -0.93
CA VAL A 288 -16.36 -8.31 -1.38
C VAL A 288 -15.94 -7.25 -0.38
N PHE A 289 -14.73 -7.39 0.13
CA PHE A 289 -14.14 -6.53 1.15
C PHE A 289 -12.88 -5.86 0.60
N ALA A 290 -12.55 -4.66 1.08
CA ALA A 290 -11.33 -3.96 0.72
C ALA A 290 -10.57 -3.54 1.99
N ALA A 291 -9.26 -3.76 2.00
CA ALA A 291 -8.40 -3.52 3.15
C ALA A 291 -7.09 -2.82 2.77
N GLY A 292 -6.59 -2.02 3.70
CA GLY A 292 -5.35 -1.26 3.57
C GLY A 292 -5.45 -0.15 2.53
N ASP A 293 -4.30 0.22 1.98
CA ASP A 293 -4.13 1.41 1.14
C ASP A 293 -4.97 1.40 -0.15
N LEU A 294 -5.58 0.29 -0.54
CA LEU A 294 -6.56 0.25 -1.65
C LEU A 294 -7.77 1.15 -1.37
N THR A 295 -8.13 1.30 -0.10
CA THR A 295 -9.29 2.07 0.36
C THR A 295 -8.89 3.20 1.31
N ASP A 296 -7.82 3.02 2.09
CA ASP A 296 -7.29 4.04 3.01
C ASP A 296 -6.45 5.09 2.27
N HIS A 297 -7.04 6.26 2.06
CA HIS A 297 -6.36 7.42 1.50
C HIS A 297 -5.86 8.41 2.57
N ILE A 298 -6.08 8.09 3.85
CA ILE A 298 -5.83 8.99 4.98
C ILE A 298 -4.56 8.58 5.73
N TYR A 299 -4.48 7.34 6.23
CA TYR A 299 -3.40 6.94 7.13
C TYR A 299 -2.22 6.32 6.37
N ARG A 300 -2.48 5.36 5.48
CA ARG A 300 -1.46 4.71 4.63
C ARG A 300 -0.24 4.20 5.40
N GLN A 301 -0.49 3.49 6.50
CA GLN A 301 0.58 2.90 7.32
C GLN A 301 0.46 1.38 7.30
N ALA A 302 1.59 0.70 7.45
CA ALA A 302 1.62 -0.76 7.52
C ALA A 302 0.71 -1.29 8.63
N VAL A 303 0.73 -0.66 9.81
CA VAL A 303 -0.07 -1.07 10.96
C VAL A 303 -1.57 -0.83 10.78
N THR A 304 -1.98 0.27 10.13
CA THR A 304 -3.40 0.52 9.82
C THR A 304 -3.87 -0.46 8.76
N SER A 305 -3.06 -0.71 7.73
CA SER A 305 -3.30 -1.75 6.72
C SER A 305 -3.46 -3.13 7.33
N ALA A 306 -2.59 -3.54 8.26
CA ALA A 306 -2.71 -4.81 8.97
C ALA A 306 -4.02 -4.87 9.79
N GLY A 307 -4.36 -3.79 10.51
CA GLY A 307 -5.62 -3.67 11.24
C GLY A 307 -6.84 -3.84 10.33
N MET A 308 -6.84 -3.22 9.14
CA MET A 308 -7.91 -3.40 8.16
C MET A 308 -7.95 -4.82 7.57
N GLY A 309 -6.79 -5.47 7.41
CA GLY A 309 -6.71 -6.88 7.02
C GLY A 309 -7.42 -7.80 8.03
N CYS A 310 -7.21 -7.56 9.32
CA CYS A 310 -7.94 -8.23 10.40
C CYS A 310 -9.45 -7.98 10.28
N MET A 311 -9.86 -6.71 10.14
CA MET A 311 -11.28 -6.35 9.97
C MET A 311 -11.92 -7.08 8.78
N ALA A 312 -11.24 -7.15 7.63
CA ALA A 312 -11.75 -7.81 6.43
C ALA A 312 -11.93 -9.31 6.58
N ALA A 313 -11.01 -9.99 7.27
CA ALA A 313 -11.16 -11.41 7.56
C ALA A 313 -12.36 -11.69 8.48
N LEU A 314 -12.59 -10.83 9.48
CA LEU A 314 -13.73 -10.96 10.40
C LEU A 314 -15.07 -10.61 9.72
N ASP A 315 -15.09 -9.57 8.88
CA ASP A 315 -16.26 -9.24 8.07
C ASP A 315 -16.60 -10.38 7.08
N ALA A 316 -15.59 -10.99 6.46
CA ALA A 316 -15.76 -12.14 5.56
C ALA A 316 -16.25 -13.40 6.30
N GLU A 317 -15.68 -13.72 7.45
CA GLU A 317 -16.11 -14.83 8.30
C GLU A 317 -17.59 -14.70 8.67
N ARG A 318 -17.98 -13.53 9.19
CA ARG A 318 -19.36 -13.23 9.54
C ARG A 318 -20.29 -13.31 8.33
N PHE A 319 -19.88 -12.75 7.20
CA PHE A 319 -20.68 -12.82 5.97
C PHE A 319 -20.93 -14.27 5.55
N LEU A 320 -19.90 -15.12 5.57
CA LEU A 320 -20.01 -16.53 5.20
C LEU A 320 -20.87 -17.35 6.18
N ALA A 321 -20.83 -17.00 7.47
CA ALA A 321 -21.67 -17.62 8.49
C ALA A 321 -23.15 -17.23 8.33
N GLU A 322 -23.44 -15.95 8.04
CA GLU A 322 -24.82 -15.46 7.83
C GLU A 322 -25.46 -16.03 6.56
N HIS A 323 -24.66 -16.45 5.57
CA HIS A 323 -25.13 -16.99 4.28
C HIS A 323 -25.04 -18.52 4.20
N ASP A 324 -24.85 -19.21 5.34
CA ASP A 324 -24.83 -20.67 5.46
C ASP A 324 -23.93 -21.38 4.42
N MET A 325 -22.82 -20.74 4.05
CA MET A 325 -21.79 -21.38 3.23
C MET A 325 -20.86 -22.27 4.07
N ALA A 326 -21.19 -22.51 5.35
CA ALA A 326 -20.45 -23.31 6.31
C ALA A 326 -20.56 -24.82 6.04
N GLY A 327 -20.19 -25.25 4.84
CA GLY A 327 -19.87 -26.63 4.51
C GLY A 327 -18.42 -26.72 4.07
N GLU A 328 -17.74 -27.82 4.39
CA GLU A 328 -16.41 -28.12 3.86
C GLU A 328 -16.37 -27.93 2.33
N PRO A 329 -15.25 -27.48 1.75
CA PRO A 329 -15.13 -27.33 0.30
C PRO A 329 -15.47 -28.67 -0.37
N ASN A 330 -16.56 -28.70 -1.13
CA ASN A 330 -16.92 -29.88 -1.91
C ASN A 330 -15.90 -30.04 -3.05
N PRO A 331 -15.04 -31.08 -3.04
CA PRO A 331 -14.02 -31.26 -4.07
C PRO A 331 -14.60 -31.56 -5.47
N HIS A 332 -15.94 -31.67 -5.58
CA HIS A 332 -16.66 -31.94 -6.82
C HIS A 332 -17.52 -30.77 -7.33
N ALA A 333 -17.47 -29.58 -6.71
CA ALA A 333 -18.37 -28.47 -7.07
C ALA A 333 -17.95 -27.65 -8.33
N ALA A 334 -16.88 -28.03 -9.03
CA ALA A 334 -16.41 -27.31 -10.21
C ALA A 334 -16.31 -28.22 -11.44
N GLU A 335 -17.46 -28.59 -12.03
CA GLU A 335 -17.50 -28.78 -13.48
C GLU A 335 -17.71 -27.40 -14.11
N ILE A 336 -16.60 -26.77 -14.50
CA ILE A 336 -16.59 -25.53 -15.27
C ILE A 336 -16.99 -25.92 -16.70
N PRO A 337 -18.12 -25.43 -17.26
CA PRO A 337 -18.41 -25.64 -18.67
C PRO A 337 -17.32 -24.96 -19.52
N ALA A 338 -16.87 -25.66 -20.55
CA ALA A 338 -15.80 -25.26 -21.47
C ALA A 338 -16.00 -23.86 -22.10
#